data_AF-A0A1X4NDN1-F1
#
_entry.id   AF-A0A1X4NDN1-F1
#
_cell.length_a   1.000
_cell.length_b   1.000
_cell.length_c   1.000
_cell.angle_alpha   90.00
_cell.angle_beta   90.00
_cell.angle_gamma   90.00
#
_symmetry.space_group_name_H-M   'P 1'
#
loop_
_entity.id
_entity.type
_entity.pdbx_description
1 polymer ?
#
loop_
_entity_poly.entity_id
_entity_poly.type
_entity_poly.pdbx_seq_one_letter_code
_entity_poly.pdbx_strand_id
1 'polypeptide(L)'
;MNAQRDFTTAFQDEIPNYRAVTDGISSLGIRSTRVRVANPRSEWVKELEERFDVLTSLRRGWDGYTGVPVSFTCAQFAANLIERLYNRSLPAPQLVPMANGTMRLEWHMNEFDVEVDVLGPYDVVAYRADLLNDTEEEIEIQTDFTELSEWITELATERLEIQVQAGG
;
A
#
# COMPACT_ATOMS: atom_id res chain seq x y z
N MET A 1 -17.22 -33.49 59.68
CA MET A 1 -16.81 -32.78 58.45
C MET A 1 -18.01 -32.00 57.94
N ASN A 2 -17.79 -30.69 57.77
CA ASN A 2 -18.59 -29.63 57.14
C ASN A 2 -19.98 -29.27 57.72
N ALA A 3 -19.94 -28.11 58.40
CA ALA A 3 -21.05 -27.36 58.94
C ALA A 3 -21.76 -26.53 57.86
N GLN A 4 -23.08 -26.51 57.94
CA GLN A 4 -24.00 -25.65 57.20
C GLN A 4 -24.20 -24.35 58.02
N ARG A 5 -24.09 -23.19 57.37
CA ARG A 5 -24.44 -21.89 57.97
C ARG A 5 -25.29 -21.12 56.98
N ASP A 6 -26.56 -20.95 57.33
CA ASP A 6 -27.42 -19.92 56.79
C ASP A 6 -27.18 -18.62 57.57
N PHE A 7 -26.99 -17.49 56.88
CA PHE A 7 -27.35 -16.18 57.40
C PHE A 7 -27.80 -15.27 56.25
N THR A 8 -28.94 -14.62 56.46
CA THR A 8 -29.64 -13.76 55.52
C THR A 8 -29.37 -12.27 55.80
N THR A 9 -29.42 -11.48 54.73
CA THR A 9 -29.80 -10.05 54.59
C THR A 9 -28.94 -8.92 55.19
N ALA A 10 -28.81 -7.89 54.33
CA ALA A 10 -28.45 -6.48 54.53
C ALA A 10 -26.97 -6.15 54.76
N PHE A 11 -26.35 -5.53 53.75
CA PHE A 11 -25.72 -4.20 53.87
C PHE A 11 -25.46 -3.68 52.45
N GLN A 12 -26.38 -2.83 51.99
CA GLN A 12 -26.27 -2.04 50.78
C GLN A 12 -25.84 -0.65 51.22
N ASP A 13 -24.53 -0.44 51.37
CA ASP A 13 -23.96 0.89 51.60
C ASP A 13 -23.50 1.48 50.27
N GLU A 14 -24.38 2.30 49.72
CA GLU A 14 -24.12 3.59 49.07
C GLU A 14 -22.75 3.80 48.43
N ILE A 15 -22.62 3.47 47.14
CA ILE A 15 -21.66 4.16 46.27
C ILE A 15 -22.38 5.40 45.70
N PRO A 16 -21.89 6.63 45.96
CA PRO A 16 -22.56 7.86 45.56
C PRO A 16 -22.80 7.95 44.06
N ASN A 17 -23.99 8.42 43.69
CA ASN A 17 -24.32 8.90 42.35
C ASN A 17 -23.21 9.80 41.81
N TYR A 18 -22.36 9.26 40.93
CA TYR A 18 -21.50 10.09 40.09
C TYR A 18 -22.42 10.82 39.11
N ARG A 19 -22.76 12.06 39.47
CA ARG A 19 -23.41 13.03 38.59
C ARG A 19 -22.67 13.04 37.26
N ALA A 20 -23.44 12.88 36.19
CA ALA A 20 -22.99 13.17 34.84
C ALA A 20 -22.48 14.62 34.79
N VAL A 21 -21.16 14.78 34.89
CA VAL A 21 -20.49 15.98 34.41
C VAL A 21 -20.30 15.74 32.93
N THR A 22 -21.19 16.34 32.15
CA THR A 22 -21.04 16.58 30.73
C THR A 22 -19.91 17.58 30.53
N ASP A 23 -18.66 17.11 30.55
CA ASP A 23 -17.53 17.90 30.09
C ASP A 23 -16.66 17.06 29.15
N GLY A 24 -16.80 17.38 27.86
CA GLY A 24 -15.69 17.26 26.92
C GLY A 24 -15.19 15.86 26.61
N ILE A 25 -16.05 14.95 26.13
CA ILE A 25 -15.53 14.01 25.12
C ILE A 25 -15.31 14.85 23.86
N SER A 26 -14.15 15.50 23.79
CA SER A 26 -13.59 15.93 22.53
C SER A 26 -13.66 14.71 21.64
N SER A 27 -14.50 14.74 20.60
CA SER A 27 -14.35 13.84 19.48
C SER A 27 -12.89 14.00 19.06
N LEU A 28 -12.05 13.03 19.41
CA LEU A 28 -10.77 12.84 18.73
C LEU A 28 -11.20 12.62 17.29
N GLY A 29 -11.22 13.71 16.52
CA GLY A 29 -11.51 13.66 15.10
C GLY A 29 -10.64 12.55 14.56
N ILE A 30 -11.27 11.61 13.86
CA ILE A 30 -10.59 10.47 13.25
C ILE A 30 -9.32 11.04 12.63
N ARG A 31 -8.16 10.73 13.22
CA ARG A 31 -6.90 11.15 12.63
C ARG A 31 -6.87 10.40 11.31
N SER A 32 -7.16 11.11 10.22
CA SER A 32 -6.94 10.59 8.88
C SER A 32 -5.45 10.28 8.81
N THR A 33 -5.12 8.99 8.92
CA THR A 33 -3.77 8.51 8.75
C THR A 33 -3.48 8.63 7.27
N ARG A 34 -2.87 9.76 6.89
CA ARG A 34 -2.43 10.01 5.52
C ARG A 34 -1.09 9.38 5.28
N VAL A 35 -0.92 8.78 4.11
CA VAL A 35 0.38 8.24 3.68
C VAL A 35 1.31 9.42 3.51
N ARG A 36 2.47 9.39 4.17
CA ARG A 36 3.43 10.50 4.14
C ARG A 36 4.71 10.05 3.48
N VAL A 37 5.11 10.74 2.43
CA VAL A 37 6.40 10.51 1.80
C VAL A 37 7.51 11.13 2.65
N ALA A 38 8.50 10.33 3.05
CA ALA A 38 9.67 10.85 3.75
C ALA A 38 10.62 11.51 2.75
N ASN A 39 10.66 12.85 2.74
CA ASN A 39 11.48 13.66 1.84
C ASN A 39 11.07 13.56 0.34
N PRO A 40 9.89 14.08 -0.03
CA PRO A 40 9.41 14.05 -1.41
C PRO A 40 10.38 14.78 -2.35
N ARG A 41 10.85 14.07 -3.38
CA ARG A 41 11.71 14.59 -4.44
C ARG A 41 11.06 14.50 -5.81
N SER A 42 10.08 13.60 -5.97
CA SER A 42 9.37 13.41 -7.22
C SER A 42 8.38 14.56 -7.50
N GLU A 43 8.12 14.78 -8.79
CA GLU A 43 7.00 15.62 -9.23
C GLU A 43 5.64 14.88 -9.07
N TRP A 44 5.67 13.57 -8.78
CA TRP A 44 4.50 12.69 -8.66
C TRP A 44 3.76 12.81 -7.33
N VAL A 45 4.37 13.44 -6.32
CA VAL A 45 3.92 13.42 -4.91
C VAL A 45 2.43 13.75 -4.76
N LYS A 46 1.97 14.84 -5.37
CA LYS A 46 0.59 15.29 -5.20
C LYS A 46 -0.42 14.29 -5.76
N GLU A 47 -0.16 13.77 -6.96
CA GLU A 47 -1.02 12.78 -7.60
C GLU A 47 -1.06 11.47 -6.80
N LEU A 48 0.12 11.00 -6.37
CA LEU A 48 0.25 9.77 -5.59
C LEU A 48 -0.40 9.90 -4.22
N GLU A 49 -0.27 11.04 -3.52
CA GLU A 49 -0.93 11.30 -2.24
C GLU A 49 -2.46 11.17 -2.36
N GLU A 50 -3.06 11.83 -3.35
CA GLU A 50 -4.51 11.74 -3.60
C GLU A 50 -4.94 10.29 -3.87
N ARG A 51 -4.14 9.55 -4.65
CA ARG A 51 -4.43 8.16 -4.98
C ARG A 51 -4.31 7.25 -3.75
N PHE A 52 -3.26 7.39 -2.94
CA PHE A 52 -3.10 6.63 -1.69
C PHE A 52 -4.24 6.89 -0.71
N ASP A 53 -4.70 8.13 -0.58
CA ASP A 53 -5.84 8.49 0.27
C ASP A 53 -7.11 7.76 -0.18
N VAL A 54 -7.35 7.63 -1.50
CA VAL A 54 -8.47 6.82 -2.03
C VAL A 54 -8.29 5.34 -1.70
N LEU A 55 -7.13 4.76 -2.01
CA LEU A 55 -6.90 3.31 -1.89
C LEU A 55 -6.96 2.82 -0.43
N THR A 56 -6.45 3.62 0.51
CA THR A 56 -6.51 3.32 1.94
C THR A 56 -7.88 3.55 2.56
N SER A 57 -8.78 4.26 1.84
CA SER A 57 -10.15 4.56 2.27
C SER A 57 -11.22 3.72 1.56
N LEU A 58 -10.83 2.75 0.73
CA LEU A 58 -11.77 1.86 0.05
C LEU A 58 -12.69 1.17 1.07
N ARG A 59 -13.97 1.00 0.70
CA ARG A 59 -14.90 0.23 1.53
C ARG A 59 -14.56 -1.26 1.45
N ARG A 60 -14.81 -2.00 2.53
CA ARG A 60 -14.78 -3.47 2.45
C ARG A 60 -15.81 -3.95 1.42
N GLY A 61 -15.44 -4.91 0.58
CA GLY A 61 -16.20 -5.39 -0.57
C GLY A 61 -16.18 -4.44 -1.78
N TRP A 62 -15.18 -3.57 -1.92
CA TRP A 62 -15.07 -2.63 -3.04
C TRP A 62 -14.99 -3.33 -4.42
N ASP A 63 -14.52 -4.57 -4.42
CA ASP A 63 -14.40 -5.45 -5.58
C ASP A 63 -15.69 -6.25 -5.88
N GLY A 64 -16.76 -6.04 -5.09
CA GLY A 64 -17.99 -6.85 -5.14
C GLY A 64 -17.91 -8.17 -4.37
N TYR A 65 -16.78 -8.48 -3.74
CA TYR A 65 -16.54 -9.68 -2.95
C TYR A 65 -16.08 -9.32 -1.53
N THR A 66 -14.85 -9.66 -1.18
CA THR A 66 -14.28 -9.51 0.16
C THR A 66 -13.13 -8.52 0.19
N GLY A 67 -12.94 -7.74 -0.88
CA GLY A 67 -11.85 -6.78 -1.02
C GLY A 67 -11.74 -5.87 0.18
N VAL A 68 -10.58 -5.79 0.80
CA VAL A 68 -10.32 -4.84 1.90
C VAL A 68 -9.58 -3.62 1.36
N PRO A 69 -9.69 -2.45 2.03
CA PRO A 69 -8.84 -1.31 1.70
C PRO A 69 -7.36 -1.66 1.79
N VAL A 70 -6.55 -0.97 0.97
CA VAL A 70 -5.10 -1.10 1.02
C VAL A 70 -4.62 -0.75 2.42
N SER A 71 -3.78 -1.61 2.99
CA SER A 71 -3.25 -1.40 4.32
C SER A 71 -2.37 -0.16 4.34
N PHE A 72 -2.46 0.62 5.41
CA PHE A 72 -1.62 1.81 5.57
C PHE A 72 -0.12 1.45 5.51
N THR A 73 0.25 0.29 6.03
CA THR A 73 1.63 -0.22 6.01
C THR A 73 2.14 -0.45 4.58
N CYS A 74 1.36 -1.14 3.74
CA CYS A 74 1.71 -1.35 2.32
C CYS A 74 1.78 -0.02 1.58
N ALA A 75 0.77 0.85 1.75
CA ALA A 75 0.73 2.15 1.08
C ALA A 75 1.91 3.04 1.48
N GLN A 76 2.26 3.07 2.76
CA GLN A 76 3.40 3.84 3.29
C GLN A 76 4.74 3.30 2.79
N PHE A 77 4.89 1.99 2.67
CA PHE A 77 6.09 1.39 2.10
C PHE A 77 6.19 1.69 0.60
N ALA A 78 5.11 1.47 -0.15
CA ALA A 78 5.02 1.76 -1.57
C ALA A 78 5.35 3.22 -1.88
N ALA A 79 4.80 4.19 -1.13
CA ALA A 79 5.11 5.61 -1.30
C ALA A 79 6.61 5.91 -1.17
N ASN A 80 7.28 5.29 -0.19
CA ASN A 80 8.73 5.47 -0.01
C ASN A 80 9.54 4.75 -1.11
N LEU A 81 9.06 3.59 -1.59
CA LEU A 81 9.68 2.85 -2.68
C LEU A 81 9.60 3.65 -3.99
N ILE A 82 8.42 4.18 -4.33
CA ILE A 82 8.20 4.99 -5.54
C ILE A 82 9.15 6.20 -5.57
N GLU A 83 9.35 6.90 -4.45
CA GLU A 83 10.32 8.01 -4.41
C GLU A 83 11.77 7.58 -4.65
N ARG A 84 12.14 6.35 -4.27
CA ARG A 84 13.48 5.80 -4.53
C ARG A 84 13.65 5.37 -5.98
N LEU A 85 12.59 4.88 -6.59
CA LEU A 85 12.52 4.50 -8.01
C LEU A 85 12.24 5.69 -8.93
N TYR A 86 12.06 6.90 -8.37
CA TYR A 86 11.69 8.07 -9.16
C TYR A 86 12.69 8.33 -10.28
N ASN A 87 12.15 8.36 -11.50
CA ASN A 87 12.87 8.73 -12.71
C ASN A 87 12.07 9.81 -13.43
N ARG A 88 12.71 10.95 -13.72
CA ARG A 88 12.06 12.11 -14.36
C ARG A 88 11.54 11.82 -15.76
N SER A 89 12.12 10.86 -16.47
CA SER A 89 11.71 10.46 -17.81
C SER A 89 10.48 9.55 -17.81
N LEU A 90 10.01 9.12 -16.64
CA LEU A 90 8.87 8.22 -16.49
C LEU A 90 7.62 8.95 -16.00
N PRO A 91 6.43 8.47 -16.39
CA PRO A 91 5.20 8.80 -15.67
C PRO A 91 5.19 8.14 -14.29
N ALA A 92 4.33 8.62 -13.40
CA ALA A 92 4.04 7.96 -12.14
C ALA A 92 3.49 6.53 -12.40
N PRO A 93 3.79 5.54 -11.55
CA PRO A 93 3.18 4.22 -11.67
C PRO A 93 1.67 4.31 -11.47
N GLN A 94 0.95 3.41 -12.13
CA GLN A 94 -0.43 3.14 -11.75
C GLN A 94 -0.46 2.44 -10.40
N LEU A 95 -1.35 2.87 -9.51
CA LEU A 95 -1.57 2.23 -8.21
C LEU A 95 -2.83 1.37 -8.25
N VAL A 96 -2.63 0.06 -8.13
CA VAL A 96 -3.69 -0.95 -8.22
C VAL A 96 -3.89 -1.63 -6.86
N PRO A 97 -5.09 -1.57 -6.25
CA PRO A 97 -5.37 -2.25 -4.99
C PRO A 97 -5.58 -3.75 -5.20
N MET A 98 -5.04 -4.57 -4.29
CA MET A 98 -5.31 -6.00 -4.25
C MET A 98 -6.40 -6.31 -3.22
N ALA A 99 -7.21 -7.35 -3.47
CA ALA A 99 -8.35 -7.69 -2.63
C ALA A 99 -7.99 -8.02 -1.16
N ASN A 100 -6.75 -8.46 -0.91
CA ASN A 100 -6.21 -8.78 0.41
C ASN A 100 -5.65 -7.57 1.18
N GLY A 101 -5.69 -6.36 0.61
CA GLY A 101 -5.17 -5.14 1.23
C GLY A 101 -3.69 -4.86 0.94
N THR A 102 -3.06 -5.64 0.06
CA THR A 102 -1.78 -5.28 -0.56
C THR A 102 -2.04 -4.37 -1.77
N MET A 103 -0.99 -3.98 -2.48
CA MET A 103 -1.13 -3.18 -3.70
C MET A 103 -0.02 -3.47 -4.69
N ARG A 104 -0.27 -3.09 -5.94
CA ARG A 104 0.65 -3.19 -7.06
C ARG A 104 0.96 -1.81 -7.64
N LEU A 105 2.20 -1.67 -8.08
CA LEU A 105 2.69 -0.56 -8.90
C LEU A 105 2.87 -1.08 -10.32
N GLU A 106 2.38 -0.36 -11.33
CA GLU A 106 2.49 -0.80 -12.72
C GLU A 106 3.01 0.32 -13.62
N TRP A 107 3.96 -0.04 -14.48
CA TRP A 107 4.39 0.74 -15.63
C TRP A 107 4.26 -0.14 -16.88
N HIS A 108 3.60 0.40 -17.90
CA HIS A 108 3.50 -0.23 -19.22
C HIS A 108 3.94 0.79 -20.27
N MET A 109 5.18 0.69 -20.76
CA MET A 109 5.68 1.61 -21.78
C MET A 109 6.90 1.07 -22.51
N ASN A 110 7.15 1.57 -23.72
CA ASN A 110 8.32 1.20 -24.53
C ASN A 110 8.44 -0.32 -24.76
N GLU A 111 7.32 -1.02 -24.93
CA GLU A 111 7.28 -2.49 -25.07
C GLU A 111 7.94 -3.21 -23.87
N PHE A 112 7.88 -2.57 -22.70
CA PHE A 112 8.45 -3.03 -21.46
C PHE A 112 7.46 -2.80 -20.33
N ASP A 113 7.05 -3.89 -19.71
CA ASP A 113 6.09 -3.87 -18.61
C ASP A 113 6.83 -4.20 -17.32
N VAL A 114 6.58 -3.41 -16.27
CA VAL A 114 7.10 -3.66 -14.92
C VAL A 114 5.94 -3.57 -13.94
N GLU A 115 5.72 -4.67 -13.23
CA GLU A 115 4.75 -4.77 -12.15
C GLU A 115 5.46 -5.03 -10.82
N VAL A 116 5.05 -4.35 -9.75
CA VAL A 116 5.65 -4.50 -8.42
C VAL A 116 4.58 -4.70 -7.38
N ASP A 117 4.44 -5.93 -6.89
CA ASP A 117 3.55 -6.32 -5.82
C ASP A 117 4.17 -6.02 -4.45
N VAL A 118 3.58 -5.07 -3.73
CA VAL A 118 3.97 -4.71 -2.36
C VAL A 118 3.13 -5.51 -1.37
N LEU A 119 3.60 -6.72 -1.04
CA LEU A 119 2.94 -7.64 -0.11
C LEU A 119 3.07 -7.16 1.34
N GLY A 120 4.19 -6.49 1.64
CA GLY A 120 4.47 -5.84 2.91
C GLY A 120 5.78 -5.06 2.85
N PRO A 121 6.21 -4.44 3.97
CA PRO A 121 7.52 -3.80 4.02
C PRO A 121 8.63 -4.81 3.81
N TYR A 122 9.45 -4.62 2.78
CA TYR A 122 10.52 -5.55 2.40
C TYR A 122 10.03 -6.97 2.08
N ASP A 123 8.79 -7.07 1.64
CA ASP A 123 8.17 -8.29 1.11
C ASP A 123 7.50 -7.89 -0.21
N VAL A 124 8.29 -7.97 -1.27
CA VAL A 124 7.95 -7.44 -2.60
C VAL A 124 8.24 -8.51 -3.64
N VAL A 125 7.34 -8.64 -4.61
CA VAL A 125 7.58 -9.44 -5.82
C VAL A 125 7.48 -8.51 -7.01
N ALA A 126 8.47 -8.52 -7.90
CA ALA A 126 8.44 -7.73 -9.11
C ALA A 126 8.46 -8.63 -10.34
N TYR A 127 7.68 -8.25 -11.33
CA TYR A 127 7.56 -8.91 -12.63
C TYR A 127 7.98 -7.93 -13.72
N ARG A 128 8.63 -8.45 -14.75
CA ARG A 128 9.04 -7.71 -15.92
C ARG A 128 8.75 -8.51 -17.17
N ALA A 129 8.17 -7.87 -18.17
CA ALA A 129 8.00 -8.44 -19.50
C ALA A 129 8.63 -7.52 -20.56
N ASP A 130 9.54 -8.07 -21.36
CA ASP A 130 10.06 -7.47 -22.58
C ASP A 130 9.28 -8.00 -23.78
N LEU A 131 8.40 -7.16 -24.31
CA LEU A 131 7.49 -7.53 -25.38
C LEU A 131 8.19 -7.57 -26.75
N LEU A 132 9.39 -6.99 -26.88
CA LEU A 132 10.18 -7.07 -28.12
C LEU A 132 10.84 -8.43 -28.30
N ASN A 133 11.33 -8.99 -27.20
CA ASN A 133 12.09 -10.25 -27.21
C ASN A 133 11.31 -11.44 -26.64
N ASP A 134 10.08 -11.22 -26.17
CA ASP A 134 9.20 -12.22 -25.55
C ASP A 134 9.85 -12.87 -24.32
N THR A 135 10.45 -12.04 -23.45
CA THR A 135 11.13 -12.50 -22.23
C THR A 135 10.44 -11.97 -20.99
N GLU A 136 10.21 -12.86 -20.02
CA GLU A 136 9.60 -12.53 -18.73
C GLU A 136 10.54 -12.92 -17.58
N GLU A 137 10.63 -12.03 -16.58
CA GLU A 137 11.45 -12.22 -15.38
C GLU A 137 10.64 -11.87 -14.13
N GLU A 138 10.90 -12.61 -13.05
CA GLU A 138 10.29 -12.41 -11.73
C GLU A 138 11.39 -12.42 -10.67
N ILE A 139 11.34 -11.45 -9.75
CA ILE A 139 12.26 -11.36 -8.62
C ILE A 139 11.52 -11.14 -7.31
N GLU A 140 11.95 -11.87 -6.28
CA GLU A 140 11.55 -11.62 -4.89
C GLU A 140 12.54 -10.64 -4.26
N ILE A 141 12.02 -9.55 -3.70
CA ILE A 141 12.82 -8.45 -3.18
C ILE A 141 12.53 -8.27 -1.70
N GLN A 142 13.59 -8.35 -0.90
CA GLN A 142 13.57 -7.99 0.51
C GLN A 142 14.24 -6.64 0.72
N THR A 143 15.56 -6.63 0.93
CA THR A 143 16.30 -5.41 1.27
C THR A 143 17.10 -4.81 0.11
N ASP A 144 17.35 -5.60 -0.93
CA ASP A 144 18.16 -5.18 -2.08
C ASP A 144 17.26 -4.90 -3.29
N PHE A 145 17.09 -3.62 -3.62
CA PHE A 145 16.26 -3.15 -4.73
C PHE A 145 17.09 -2.80 -5.97
N THR A 146 18.34 -3.25 -6.03
CA THR A 146 19.26 -2.89 -7.13
C THR A 146 18.71 -3.33 -8.47
N GLU A 147 18.33 -4.60 -8.60
CA GLU A 147 17.81 -5.17 -9.84
C GLU A 147 16.50 -4.50 -10.30
N LEU A 148 15.57 -4.24 -9.37
CA LEU A 148 14.37 -3.46 -9.70
C LEU A 148 14.71 -2.04 -10.18
N SER A 149 15.71 -1.40 -9.56
CA SER A 149 16.12 -0.05 -9.98
C SER A 149 16.75 -0.06 -11.38
N GLU A 150 17.43 -1.14 -11.75
CA GLU A 150 17.93 -1.36 -13.11
C GLU A 150 16.77 -1.51 -14.10
N TRP A 151 15.75 -2.31 -13.77
CA TRP A 151 14.55 -2.45 -14.60
C TRP A 151 13.83 -1.12 -14.83
N ILE A 152 13.67 -0.30 -13.79
CA ILE A 152 13.07 1.04 -13.91
C ILE A 152 13.94 1.98 -14.76
N THR A 153 15.27 1.83 -14.70
CA THR A 153 16.19 2.61 -15.55
C THR A 153 16.10 2.18 -17.01
N GLU A 154 15.97 0.88 -17.28
CA GLU A 154 15.76 0.35 -18.62
C GLU A 154 14.43 0.81 -19.21
N LEU A 155 13.35 0.79 -18.41
CA LEU A 155 12.02 1.28 -18.79
C LEU A 155 12.04 2.76 -19.23
N ALA A 156 12.91 3.58 -18.62
CA ALA A 156 13.10 5.00 -18.93
C ALA A 156 13.89 5.26 -20.22
N THR A 157 14.44 4.23 -20.84
CA THR A 157 15.22 4.35 -22.06
C THR A 157 14.32 4.11 -23.27
N GLU A 158 14.36 5.00 -24.26
CA GLU A 158 13.67 4.78 -25.54
C GLU A 158 14.22 3.52 -26.22
N ARG A 159 13.35 2.56 -26.49
CA ARG A 159 13.68 1.33 -27.20
C ARG A 159 13.31 1.51 -28.68
N LEU A 160 14.32 1.64 -29.54
CA LEU A 160 14.12 1.73 -30.99
C LEU A 160 13.81 0.34 -31.54
N GLU A 161 12.80 0.24 -32.41
CA GLU A 161 12.53 -0.96 -33.20
C GLU A 161 13.80 -1.39 -33.95
N ILE A 162 14.32 -2.59 -33.67
CA ILE A 162 15.21 -3.26 -34.61
C ILE A 162 14.29 -3.80 -35.70
N GLN A 163 14.08 -3.01 -36.76
CA GLN A 163 13.59 -3.56 -38.02
C GLN A 163 14.67 -4.50 -38.57
N VAL A 164 14.54 -5.79 -38.26
CA VAL A 164 15.26 -6.83 -38.99
C VAL A 164 14.75 -6.79 -40.42
N GLN A 165 15.55 -6.18 -41.28
CA GLN A 165 15.42 -6.24 -42.72
C GLN A 165 15.69 -7.70 -43.14
N ALA A 166 14.64 -8.52 -43.13
CA ALA A 166 14.64 -9.86 -43.70
C ALA A 166 13.43 -9.99 -44.64
N GLY A 167 13.67 -9.79 -45.93
CA GLY A 167 12.77 -10.25 -47.00
C GLY A 167 12.53 -9.23 -48.12
N GLY A 168 13.36 -9.30 -49.17
CA GLY A 168 13.13 -8.60 -50.44
C GLY A 168 14.38 -8.44 -51.28
#